data_AF-A0A0B5J1A5-F1
#
_entry.id   AF-A0A0B5J1A5-F1
#
_cell.length_a   1.000
_cell.length_b   1.000
_cell.length_c   1.000
_cell.angle_alpha   90.00
_cell.angle_beta   90.00
_cell.angle_gamma   90.00
#
_symmetry.space_group_name_H-M   'P 1'
#
loop_
_entity.id
_entity.type
_entity.pdbx_description
1 polymer ?
#
loop_
_entity_poly.entity_id
_entity_poly.type
_entity_poly.pdbx_seq_one_letter_code
_entity_poly.pdbx_strand_id
1 'polypeptide(L)'
;EGANFVIKRDYTARILGYTPAAGLALFRRLLINESGTHWTFIAHLGERTLVGATPERHVVLRDGHAVMNPISGTYCYPSTGPRLEGVLGFLQDEKETEELYMVLDEELKMMSRVCDTAPRVTGPRLREMAKLAHTEYFIEG
;
A
#
# COMPACT_ATOMS: atom_id res chain seq x y z
N GLU A 1 23.27 -9.56 0.03
CA GLU A 1 22.07 -9.78 0.86
C GLU A 1 21.36 -8.44 0.97
N GLY A 2 20.04 -8.38 0.74
CA GLY A 2 19.29 -7.11 0.71
C GLY A 2 19.18 -6.48 2.10
N ALA A 3 18.96 -5.16 2.16
CA ALA A 3 18.86 -4.43 3.43
C ALA A 3 17.52 -4.65 4.16
N ASN A 4 16.46 -5.03 3.44
CA ASN A 4 15.12 -5.27 3.99
C ASN A 4 14.48 -6.57 3.49
N PHE A 5 13.68 -7.19 4.35
CA PHE A 5 12.93 -8.40 4.05
C PHE A 5 11.52 -8.32 4.63
N VAL A 6 10.52 -8.75 3.86
CA VAL A 6 9.14 -8.90 4.34
C VAL A 6 8.86 -10.39 4.57
N ILE A 7 8.52 -10.76 5.81
CA ILE A 7 8.15 -12.14 6.17
C ILE A 7 6.63 -12.22 6.33
N LYS A 8 5.99 -13.04 5.49
CA LYS A 8 4.53 -13.21 5.48
C LYS A 8 4.05 -14.06 6.66
N ARG A 9 2.94 -13.65 7.27
CA ARG A 9 2.09 -14.49 8.13
C ARG A 9 0.64 -14.41 7.66
N ASP A 10 -0.14 -15.47 7.88
CA ASP A 10 -1.54 -15.56 7.44
C ASP A 10 -2.52 -15.49 8.62
N TYR A 11 -3.48 -14.56 8.55
CA TYR A 11 -4.67 -14.59 9.41
C TYR A 11 -5.73 -15.49 8.76
N THR A 12 -6.16 -16.54 9.46
CA THR A 12 -7.13 -17.51 8.94
C THR A 12 -8.42 -17.51 9.75
N ALA A 13 -9.55 -17.51 9.06
CA ALA A 13 -10.88 -17.63 9.63
C ALA A 13 -11.79 -18.38 8.65
N ARG A 14 -12.89 -18.95 9.15
CA ARG A 14 -13.83 -19.74 8.34
C ARG A 14 -15.20 -19.07 8.25
N ILE A 15 -15.68 -18.86 7.03
CA ILE A 15 -17.05 -18.45 6.74
C ILE A 15 -17.86 -19.71 6.41
N LEU A 16 -18.75 -20.12 7.32
CA LEU A 16 -19.63 -21.28 7.10
C LEU A 16 -20.65 -20.96 6.00
N GLY A 17 -20.89 -21.91 5.09
CA GLY A 17 -21.86 -21.73 4.01
C GLY A 17 -21.51 -20.58 3.07
N TYR A 18 -20.21 -20.40 2.78
CA TYR A 18 -19.74 -19.33 1.91
C TYR A 18 -20.45 -19.34 0.55
N THR A 19 -20.91 -18.16 0.13
CA THR A 19 -21.37 -17.87 -1.23
C THR A 19 -20.71 -16.56 -1.68
N PRO A 20 -20.68 -16.25 -2.99
CA PRO A 20 -20.19 -14.96 -3.48
C PRO A 20 -20.86 -13.74 -2.82
N ALA A 21 -22.09 -13.87 -2.32
CA ALA A 21 -22.77 -12.82 -1.57
C ALA A 21 -22.04 -12.43 -0.27
N ALA A 22 -21.38 -13.38 0.40
CA ALA A 22 -20.55 -13.07 1.58
C ALA A 22 -19.32 -12.22 1.19
N GLY A 23 -18.72 -12.49 0.02
CA GLY A 23 -17.64 -11.67 -0.54
C GLY A 23 -18.10 -10.25 -0.84
N LEU A 24 -19.27 -10.10 -1.47
CA LEU A 24 -19.87 -8.79 -1.74
C LEU A 24 -20.20 -8.00 -0.46
N ALA A 25 -20.64 -8.69 0.60
CA ALA A 25 -20.87 -8.06 1.89
C ALA A 25 -19.57 -7.53 2.54
N LEU A 26 -18.45 -8.26 2.40
CA LEU A 26 -17.13 -7.78 2.82
C LEU A 26 -16.67 -6.58 1.98
N PHE A 27 -16.81 -6.68 0.65
CA PHE A 27 -16.47 -5.60 -0.27
C PHE A 27 -17.24 -4.31 0.03
N ARG A 28 -18.56 -4.40 0.28
CA ARG A 28 -19.38 -3.25 0.71
C ARG A 28 -18.85 -2.62 2.01
N ARG A 29 -18.41 -3.43 2.98
CA ARG A 29 -17.84 -2.90 4.23
C ARG A 29 -16.52 -2.17 3.98
N LEU A 30 -15.66 -2.67 3.10
CA LEU A 30 -14.43 -1.96 2.72
C LEU A 30 -14.72 -0.62 2.05
N LEU A 31 -15.67 -0.59 1.10
CA LEU A 31 -16.06 0.66 0.42
C LEU A 31 -16.59 1.74 1.38
N ILE A 32 -17.20 1.35 2.50
CA ILE A 32 -17.78 2.29 3.48
C ILE A 32 -16.76 2.71 4.53
N ASN A 33 -15.90 1.79 4.97
CA ASN A 33 -15.08 1.99 6.17
C ASN A 33 -13.61 2.24 5.87
N GLU A 34 -13.13 1.97 4.66
CA GLU A 34 -11.73 2.16 4.27
C GLU A 34 -11.55 3.39 3.39
N SER A 35 -10.39 4.05 3.53
CA SER A 35 -10.00 5.23 2.76
C SER A 35 -8.54 5.15 2.33
N GLY A 36 -8.10 6.04 1.43
CA GLY A 36 -6.69 6.11 1.03
C GLY A 36 -6.20 4.92 0.20
N THR A 37 -7.10 4.06 -0.29
CA THR A 37 -6.75 2.89 -1.09
C THR A 37 -6.41 3.30 -2.53
N HIS A 38 -5.46 2.59 -3.14
CA HIS A 38 -5.31 2.62 -4.60
C HIS A 38 -6.49 1.91 -5.26
N TRP A 39 -6.79 0.67 -4.82
CA TRP A 39 -7.96 -0.10 -5.23
C TRP A 39 -8.64 -0.74 -4.04
N THR A 40 -9.97 -0.60 -4.00
CA THR A 40 -10.86 -1.49 -3.25
C THR A 40 -11.52 -2.41 -4.26
N PHE A 41 -11.37 -3.72 -4.09
CA PHE A 41 -11.75 -4.69 -5.13
C PHE A 41 -12.41 -5.95 -4.58
N ILE A 42 -13.15 -6.61 -5.47
CA ILE A 42 -13.56 -8.01 -5.36
C ILE A 42 -13.36 -8.69 -6.71
N ALA A 43 -12.77 -9.88 -6.70
CA ALA A 43 -12.61 -10.73 -7.87
C ALA A 43 -13.02 -12.16 -7.52
N HIS A 44 -14.00 -12.71 -8.24
CA HIS A 44 -14.43 -14.09 -8.11
C HIS A 44 -13.89 -14.91 -9.28
N LEU A 45 -13.05 -15.89 -8.97
CA LEU A 45 -12.25 -16.66 -9.92
C LEU A 45 -12.73 -18.13 -9.97
N GLY A 46 -14.04 -18.36 -9.81
CA GLY A 46 -14.62 -19.69 -9.66
C GLY A 46 -14.50 -20.20 -8.23
N GLU A 47 -13.45 -20.96 -7.91
CA GLU A 47 -13.31 -21.56 -6.56
C GLU A 47 -12.76 -20.60 -5.51
N ARG A 48 -12.22 -19.45 -5.94
CA ARG A 48 -11.57 -18.47 -5.06
C ARG A 48 -12.20 -17.10 -5.23
N THR A 49 -12.32 -16.39 -4.11
CA THR A 49 -12.72 -14.99 -4.11
C THR A 49 -11.66 -14.17 -3.40
N LEU A 50 -11.15 -13.16 -4.08
CA LEU A 50 -10.24 -12.17 -3.52
C LEU A 50 -11.05 -10.92 -3.20
N VAL A 51 -10.92 -10.39 -1.99
CA VAL A 51 -11.53 -9.13 -1.56
C VAL A 51 -10.45 -8.34 -0.83
N GLY A 52 -10.24 -7.08 -1.22
CA GLY A 52 -9.13 -6.31 -0.67
C GLY A 52 -9.25 -4.80 -0.87
N ALA A 53 -8.39 -4.09 -0.17
CA ALA A 53 -8.28 -2.64 -0.14
C ALA A 53 -6.78 -2.29 -0.11
N THR A 54 -6.11 -2.37 -1.26
CA THR A 54 -4.66 -2.13 -1.35
C THR A 54 -4.38 -0.63 -1.40
N PRO A 55 -3.44 -0.10 -0.60
CA PRO A 55 -2.95 1.27 -0.78
C PRO A 55 -2.03 1.39 -1.99
N GLU A 56 -1.38 0.30 -2.39
CA GLU A 56 -0.26 0.34 -3.32
C GLU A 56 -0.66 -0.14 -4.71
N ARG A 57 -0.25 0.63 -5.73
CA ARG A 57 -0.26 0.17 -7.12
C ARG A 57 1.00 -0.66 -7.35
N HIS A 58 0.90 -1.70 -8.18
CA HIS A 58 2.10 -2.41 -8.60
C HIS A 58 2.86 -1.60 -9.66
N VAL A 59 2.22 -1.35 -10.79
CA VAL A 59 2.71 -0.47 -11.85
C VAL A 59 1.52 0.06 -12.65
N VAL A 60 1.58 1.30 -13.11
CA VAL A 60 0.63 1.88 -14.06
C VAL A 60 1.40 2.30 -15.30
N LEU A 61 0.97 1.84 -16.48
CA LEU A 61 1.52 2.24 -17.77
C LEU A 61 0.43 2.96 -18.58
N ARG A 62 0.71 4.18 -19.02
CA ARG A 62 -0.19 4.95 -19.88
C ARG A 62 0.61 5.75 -20.88
N ASP A 63 0.32 5.57 -22.17
CA ASP A 63 0.94 6.33 -23.25
C ASP A 63 2.49 6.32 -23.20
N GLY A 64 3.06 5.17 -22.82
CA GLY A 64 4.51 5.00 -22.66
C GLY A 64 5.08 5.46 -21.32
N HIS A 65 4.28 6.07 -20.44
CA HIS A 65 4.69 6.56 -19.13
C HIS A 65 4.36 5.55 -18.02
N ALA A 66 5.39 5.02 -17.36
CA ALA A 66 5.29 4.05 -16.28
C ALA A 66 5.35 4.74 -14.92
N VAL A 67 4.54 4.27 -13.95
CA VAL A 67 4.51 4.80 -12.59
C VAL A 67 4.47 3.67 -11.56
N MET A 68 5.41 3.69 -10.63
CA MET A 68 5.41 2.90 -9.39
C MET A 68 5.24 3.79 -8.16
N ASN A 69 4.97 3.20 -7.00
CA ASN A 69 4.58 3.92 -5.79
C ASN A 69 5.13 3.17 -4.58
N PRO A 70 6.41 3.35 -4.25
CA PRO A 70 6.98 2.73 -3.06
C PRO A 70 6.29 3.30 -1.82
N ILE A 71 5.70 2.40 -1.02
CA ILE A 71 5.07 2.69 0.26
C ILE A 71 5.79 1.90 1.35
N SER A 72 6.26 2.60 2.37
CA SER A 72 6.83 1.97 3.58
C SER A 72 6.68 2.91 4.76
N GLY A 73 6.95 2.42 5.97
CA GLY A 73 6.67 3.14 7.20
C GLY A 73 5.18 3.15 7.54
N THR A 74 4.82 2.92 8.80
CA THR A 74 3.42 2.79 9.22
C THR A 74 3.12 3.44 10.56
N TYR A 75 2.29 4.48 10.55
CA TYR A 75 1.69 5.04 11.77
C TYR A 75 0.34 4.39 12.05
N CYS A 76 0.27 3.50 13.05
CA CYS A 76 -0.99 2.90 13.50
C CYS A 76 -1.79 3.90 14.35
N TYR A 77 -3.05 4.17 13.99
CA TYR A 77 -3.88 5.10 14.74
C TYR A 77 -4.33 4.50 16.08
N PRO A 78 -4.27 5.29 17.17
CA PRO A 78 -4.94 4.94 18.42
C PRO A 78 -6.43 4.67 18.21
N SER A 79 -7.06 3.96 19.17
CA SER A 79 -8.52 3.75 19.16
C SER A 79 -9.33 5.05 19.21
N THR A 80 -8.72 6.15 19.66
CA THR A 80 -9.30 7.51 19.68
C THR A 80 -9.12 8.27 18.37
N GLY A 81 -8.49 7.69 17.35
CA GLY A 81 -8.19 8.32 16.06
C GLY A 81 -6.76 8.88 15.97
N PRO A 82 -6.35 9.38 14.78
CA PRO A 82 -5.03 9.96 14.57
C PRO A 82 -4.84 11.22 15.41
N ARG A 83 -3.62 11.42 15.90
CA ARG A 83 -3.23 12.64 16.64
C ARG A 83 -2.05 13.30 15.97
N LEU A 84 -2.06 14.63 15.92
CA LEU A 84 -0.99 15.42 15.32
C LEU A 84 0.39 15.07 15.93
N GLU A 85 0.46 14.95 17.26
CA GLU A 85 1.68 14.55 17.96
C GLU A 85 2.22 13.19 17.49
N GLY A 86 1.33 12.22 17.25
CA GLY A 86 1.70 10.89 16.79
C GLY A 86 2.17 10.88 15.34
N VAL A 87 1.51 11.67 14.48
CA VAL A 87 1.94 11.84 13.08
C VAL A 87 3.31 12.51 13.02
N LEU A 88 3.52 13.60 13.78
CA LEU A 88 4.82 14.30 13.79
C LEU A 88 5.94 13.43 14.36
N GLY A 89 5.65 12.65 15.41
CA GLY A 89 6.61 11.68 15.95
C GLY A 89 6.97 10.59 14.94
N PHE A 90 5.97 10.03 14.25
CA PHE A 90 6.19 9.07 13.16
C PHE A 90 7.05 9.65 12.02
N LEU A 91 6.77 10.88 11.59
CA LEU A 91 7.54 11.55 10.53
C LEU A 91 8.97 11.92 10.94
N GLN A 92 9.28 11.87 12.24
CA GLN A 92 10.61 12.10 12.80
C GLN A 92 11.33 10.79 13.18
N ASP A 93 10.68 9.63 13.00
CA ASP A 93 11.27 8.35 13.30
C ASP A 93 12.30 7.97 12.22
N GLU A 94 13.57 7.89 12.61
CA GLU A 94 14.67 7.57 11.71
C GLU A 94 14.50 6.19 11.08
N LYS A 95 14.03 5.19 11.85
CA LYS A 95 13.80 3.84 11.33
C LYS A 95 12.73 3.84 10.24
N GLU A 96 11.61 4.51 10.48
CA GLU A 96 10.51 4.56 9.50
C GLU A 96 10.91 5.33 8.24
N THR A 97 11.75 6.37 8.40
CA THR A 97 12.32 7.14 7.29
C THR A 97 13.30 6.29 6.47
N GLU A 98 14.20 5.56 7.13
CA GLU A 98 15.15 4.65 6.49
C GLU A 98 14.45 3.49 5.77
N GLU A 99 13.38 2.94 6.36
CA GLU A 99 12.54 1.94 5.71
C GLU A 99 11.96 2.44 4.39
N LEU A 100 11.50 3.68 4.32
CA LEU A 100 11.01 4.28 3.07
C LEU A 100 12.13 4.49 2.05
N TYR A 101 13.29 5.00 2.46
CA TYR A 101 14.42 5.21 1.54
C TYR A 101 14.93 3.91 0.93
N MET A 102 15.02 2.85 1.72
CA MET A 102 15.45 1.56 1.21
C MET A 102 14.47 0.97 0.17
N VAL A 103 13.16 1.08 0.39
CA VAL A 103 12.16 0.62 -0.60
C VAL A 103 12.18 1.51 -1.85
N LEU A 104 12.34 2.82 -1.70
CA LEU A 104 12.53 3.74 -2.82
C LEU A 104 13.72 3.35 -3.70
N ASP A 105 14.86 3.04 -3.09
CA ASP A 105 16.07 2.61 -3.82
C ASP A 105 15.85 1.30 -4.60
N GLU A 106 15.14 0.33 -4.02
CA GLU A 106 14.83 -0.93 -4.71
C GLU A 106 13.88 -0.73 -5.90
N GLU A 107 12.86 0.11 -5.75
CA GLU A 107 11.96 0.42 -6.87
C GLU A 107 12.61 1.31 -7.93
N LEU A 108 13.54 2.19 -7.56
CA LEU A 108 14.35 2.96 -8.51
C LEU A 108 15.21 2.05 -9.37
N LYS A 109 15.81 0.99 -8.80
CA LYS A 109 16.54 -0.03 -9.57
C LYS A 109 15.62 -0.76 -10.54
N MET A 110 14.37 -1.02 -10.15
CA MET A 110 13.39 -1.63 -11.04
C MET A 110 13.02 -0.70 -12.20
N MET A 111 12.65 0.55 -11.89
CA MET A 111 12.26 1.55 -12.88
C MET A 111 13.41 1.89 -13.85
N SER A 112 14.64 2.00 -13.36
CA SER A 112 15.82 2.26 -14.19
C SER A 112 16.15 1.14 -15.18
N ARG A 113 15.62 -0.07 -14.96
CA ARG A 113 15.78 -1.20 -15.90
C ARG A 113 14.72 -1.23 -17.00
N VAL A 114 13.59 -0.56 -16.79
CA VAL A 114 12.43 -0.61 -17.70
C VAL A 114 12.19 0.69 -18.46
N CYS A 115 12.64 1.83 -17.91
CA CYS A 115 12.54 3.14 -18.55
C CYS A 115 13.77 3.44 -19.42
N ASP A 116 13.55 4.05 -20.58
CA ASP A 116 14.63 4.47 -21.50
C ASP A 116 15.45 5.65 -20.96
N THR A 117 14.86 6.43 -20.04
CA THR A 117 15.49 7.58 -19.39
C THR A 117 15.53 7.40 -17.87
N ALA A 118 16.36 8.20 -17.20
CA ALA A 118 16.45 8.19 -15.74
C ALA A 118 15.06 8.48 -15.11
N PRO A 119 14.52 7.56 -14.28
CA PRO A 119 13.24 7.78 -13.63
C PRO A 119 13.27 8.98 -12.69
N ARG A 120 12.14 9.68 -12.59
CA ARG A 120 11.94 10.82 -11.71
C ARG A 120 11.20 10.40 -10.44
N VAL A 121 11.70 10.87 -9.30
CA VAL A 121 11.05 10.69 -7.99
C VAL A 121 10.24 11.93 -7.62
N THR A 122 9.03 11.75 -7.10
CA THR A 122 8.24 12.82 -6.49
C THR A 122 7.67 12.38 -5.14
N GLY A 123 7.62 13.30 -4.17
CA GLY A 123 7.25 13.01 -2.78
C GLY A 123 8.26 13.59 -1.77
N PRO A 124 8.28 13.09 -0.52
CA PRO A 124 7.37 12.08 0.02
C PRO A 124 5.97 12.66 0.26
N ARG A 125 4.98 11.79 0.43
CA ARG A 125 3.60 12.15 0.82
C ARG A 125 3.15 11.29 1.99
N LEU A 126 2.17 11.79 2.74
CA LEU A 126 1.45 11.01 3.75
C LEU A 126 0.16 10.47 3.12
N ARG A 127 -0.05 9.16 3.22
CA ARG A 127 -1.28 8.49 2.80
C ARG A 127 -2.09 8.08 4.02
N GLU A 128 -3.20 8.77 4.25
CA GLU A 128 -4.09 8.51 5.38
C GLU A 128 -5.15 7.45 5.00
N MET A 129 -5.21 6.37 5.79
CA MET A 129 -6.21 5.29 5.69
C MET A 129 -7.10 5.26 6.93
N ALA A 130 -8.04 4.32 7.03
CA ALA A 130 -9.02 4.35 8.12
C ALA A 130 -8.42 4.03 9.51
N LYS A 131 -7.32 3.27 9.56
CA LYS A 131 -6.71 2.79 10.81
C LYS A 131 -5.22 3.10 10.95
N LEU A 132 -4.61 3.64 9.90
CA LEU A 132 -3.19 3.90 9.85
C LEU A 132 -2.87 4.94 8.78
N ALA A 133 -1.65 5.46 8.80
CA ALA A 133 -1.09 6.21 7.68
C ALA A 133 0.25 5.62 7.25
N HIS A 134 0.58 5.77 5.97
CA HIS A 134 1.87 5.41 5.40
C HIS A 134 2.59 6.64 4.85
N THR A 135 3.91 6.57 4.74
CA THR A 135 4.68 7.48 3.88
C THR A 135 4.93 6.84 2.52
N GLU A 136 4.95 7.65 1.48
CA GLU A 136 5.07 7.15 0.11
C GLU A 136 5.84 8.11 -0.81
N TYR A 137 6.50 7.54 -1.81
CA TYR A 137 6.99 8.27 -2.99
C TYR A 137 6.26 7.78 -4.25
N PHE A 138 6.46 8.51 -5.35
CA PHE A 138 6.13 8.06 -6.69
C PHE A 138 7.38 8.09 -7.55
N ILE A 139 7.54 7.07 -8.38
CA ILE A 139 8.62 6.98 -9.37
C ILE A 139 7.97 6.91 -10.75
N GLU A 140 8.38 7.79 -11.64
CA GLU A 140 7.81 7.90 -12.99
C GLU A 140 8.89 7.96 -14.07
N GLY A 141 8.61 7.44 -15.27
CA GLY A 141 9.53 7.48 -16.40
C GLY A 141 8.99 6.77 -17.62
#